data_AF-H2KZB9-F1
#
_entry.id   AF-H2KZB9-F1
#
_cell.length_a   1.000
_cell.length_b   1.000
_cell.length_c   1.000
_cell.angle_alpha   90.00
_cell.angle_beta   90.00
_cell.angle_gamma   90.00
#
_symmetry.space_group_name_H-M   'P 1'
#
loop_
_entity.id
_entity.type
_entity.pdbx_description
1 polymer ?
#
loop_
_entity_poly.entity_id
_entity_poly.type
_entity_poly.pdbx_seq_one_letter_code
_entity_poly.pdbx_strand_id
1 'polypeptide(L)'
;MAAFNAKYLIDLLKRIRSGEESIDSPDALELLYIPLPLAHELGVINSMDGLDPYDEMEISCKSILKKLDEKKKTEEKHRAKQERQAQKKGAKEQAKKEKAELKKEAKELLKKEKAEERKKESLKRKLSEKSEPAAKKAKASEDQENRGATKKKITPPNRKHTALFKKCMAMRVKNFAY
;
A
#
# COMPACT_ATOMS: atom_id res chain seq x y z
N MET A 1 -32.60 7.67 5.73
CA MET A 1 -32.80 6.30 5.23
C MET A 1 -33.49 5.51 6.32
N ALA A 2 -34.65 4.91 6.05
CA ALA A 2 -35.30 4.03 7.03
C ALA A 2 -34.34 2.90 7.39
N ALA A 3 -34.12 2.67 8.69
CA ALA A 3 -33.35 1.51 9.13
C ALA A 3 -34.06 0.24 8.62
N PHE A 4 -33.29 -0.72 8.12
CA PHE A 4 -33.85 -1.99 7.68
C PHE A 4 -34.50 -2.71 8.86
N ASN A 5 -35.81 -2.97 8.78
CA ASN A 5 -36.55 -3.72 9.77
C ASN A 5 -36.84 -5.14 9.25
N ALA A 6 -36.06 -6.11 9.74
CA ALA A 6 -36.19 -7.52 9.36
C ALA A 6 -37.57 -8.09 9.67
N LYS A 7 -38.20 -7.69 10.79
CA LYS A 7 -39.53 -8.19 11.19
C LYS A 7 -40.59 -7.75 10.20
N TYR A 8 -40.56 -6.47 9.82
CA TYR A 8 -41.47 -5.92 8.82
C TYR A 8 -41.33 -6.62 7.47
N LEU A 9 -40.09 -6.90 7.03
CA LEU A 9 -39.86 -7.65 5.80
C LEU A 9 -40.46 -9.06 5.86
N ILE A 10 -40.29 -9.78 6.96
CA ILE A 10 -40.84 -11.14 7.12
C ILE A 10 -42.36 -11.11 7.10
N ASP A 11 -42.98 -10.16 7.80
CA ASP A 11 -44.43 -10.03 7.85
C ASP A 11 -45.00 -9.67 6.48
N LEU A 12 -44.32 -8.76 5.76
CA LEU A 12 -44.66 -8.39 4.39
C LEU A 12 -44.60 -9.58 3.44
N LEU A 13 -43.50 -10.34 3.45
CA LEU A 13 -43.36 -11.56 2.64
C LEU A 13 -44.41 -12.63 2.97
N LYS A 14 -44.82 -12.76 4.24
CA LYS A 14 -45.87 -13.69 4.63
C LYS A 14 -47.23 -13.29 4.08
N ARG A 15 -47.60 -12.01 4.18
CA ARG A 15 -48.87 -11.48 3.67
C ARG A 15 -48.97 -11.55 2.17
N ILE A 16 -47.86 -11.28 1.48
CA ILE A 16 -47.76 -11.45 0.03
C ILE A 16 -48.00 -12.92 -0.34
N ARG A 17 -47.37 -13.87 0.36
CA ARG A 17 -47.57 -15.31 0.12
C ARG A 17 -48.99 -15.80 0.42
N SER A 18 -49.69 -15.21 1.41
CA SER A 18 -51.09 -15.57 1.69
C SER A 18 -52.08 -14.91 0.72
N GLY A 19 -51.62 -14.02 -0.17
CA GLY A 19 -52.48 -13.26 -1.07
C GLY A 19 -53.32 -12.19 -0.36
N GLU A 20 -52.96 -11.86 0.88
CA GLU A 20 -53.67 -10.85 1.69
C GLU A 20 -53.27 -9.42 1.33
N GLU A 21 -52.06 -9.22 0.79
CA GLU A 21 -51.58 -7.90 0.41
C GLU A 21 -51.66 -7.62 -1.10
N SER A 22 -51.97 -6.36 -1.42
CA SER A 22 -52.17 -5.83 -2.76
C SER A 22 -50.83 -5.64 -3.51
N ILE A 23 -50.94 -5.32 -4.80
CA ILE A 23 -49.85 -5.00 -5.74
C ILE A 23 -48.88 -3.92 -5.21
N ASP A 24 -49.26 -3.13 -4.19
CA ASP A 24 -48.38 -2.12 -3.56
C ASP A 24 -47.28 -2.74 -2.68
N SER A 25 -47.45 -4.00 -2.28
CA SER A 25 -46.58 -4.67 -1.31
C SER A 25 -45.19 -5.03 -1.85
N PRO A 26 -45.00 -5.47 -3.13
CA PRO A 26 -43.67 -5.56 -3.73
C PRO A 26 -43.02 -4.19 -3.93
N ASP A 27 -43.78 -3.14 -4.22
CA ASP A 27 -43.21 -1.79 -4.33
C ASP A 27 -42.68 -1.30 -2.98
N ALA A 28 -43.36 -1.64 -1.88
CA ALA A 28 -42.83 -1.43 -0.54
C ALA A 28 -41.53 -2.20 -0.29
N LEU A 29 -41.38 -3.42 -0.84
CA LEU A 29 -40.12 -4.17 -0.80
C LEU A 29 -39.01 -3.49 -1.61
N GLU A 30 -39.33 -2.85 -2.73
CA GLU A 30 -38.38 -2.08 -3.52
C GLU A 30 -37.84 -0.85 -2.76
N LEU A 31 -38.69 -0.21 -1.94
CA LEU A 31 -38.32 0.91 -1.08
C LEU A 31 -37.44 0.48 0.11
N LEU A 32 -37.61 -0.76 0.59
CA LEU A 32 -36.75 -1.31 1.63
C LEU A 32 -35.36 -1.58 1.04
N TYR A 33 -34.35 -0.84 1.51
CA TYR A 33 -32.97 -1.16 1.17
C TYR A 33 -32.56 -2.45 1.90
N ILE A 34 -32.86 -3.61 1.30
CA ILE A 34 -32.50 -4.91 1.87
C ILE A 34 -30.98 -5.10 1.77
N PRO A 35 -30.27 -5.35 2.89
CA PRO A 35 -28.88 -5.78 2.87
C PRO A 35 -28.76 -7.20 2.29
N LEU A 36 -27.74 -7.45 1.46
CA LEU A 36 -27.55 -8.76 0.83
C LEU A 36 -27.47 -9.94 1.80
N PRO A 37 -26.75 -9.87 2.94
CA PRO A 37 -26.71 -10.99 3.88
C PRO A 37 -28.11 -11.37 4.38
N LEU A 38 -28.94 -10.38 4.69
CA LEU A 38 -30.30 -10.58 5.17
C LEU A 38 -31.24 -11.05 4.05
N ALA A 39 -31.04 -10.60 2.82
CA ALA A 39 -31.79 -11.10 1.66
C ALA A 39 -31.57 -12.61 1.45
N HIS A 40 -30.34 -13.08 1.65
CA HIS A 40 -30.00 -14.50 1.59
C HIS A 40 -30.54 -15.29 2.78
N GLU A 41 -30.34 -14.81 4.01
CA GLU A 41 -30.81 -15.47 5.23
C GLU A 41 -32.33 -15.66 5.26
N LEU A 42 -33.07 -14.64 4.84
CA LEU A 42 -34.54 -14.67 4.80
C LEU A 42 -35.09 -15.39 3.56
N GLY A 43 -34.24 -15.80 2.63
CA GLY A 43 -34.66 -16.44 1.38
C GLY A 43 -35.57 -15.53 0.55
N VAL A 44 -35.32 -14.21 0.54
CA VAL A 44 -36.13 -13.22 -0.20
C VAL A 44 -36.14 -13.57 -1.69
N ILE A 45 -34.99 -13.96 -2.23
CA ILE A 45 -34.82 -14.35 -3.64
C ILE A 45 -35.78 -15.49 -3.99
N ASN A 46 -35.71 -16.60 -3.24
CA ASN A 46 -36.57 -17.77 -3.45
C ASN A 46 -38.06 -17.42 -3.23
N SER A 47 -38.34 -16.49 -2.31
CA SER A 47 -39.72 -16.04 -2.04
C SER A 47 -40.29 -15.25 -3.20
N MET A 48 -39.46 -14.43 -3.87
CA MET A 48 -39.88 -13.61 -5.00
C MET A 48 -40.01 -14.40 -6.29
N ASP A 49 -39.10 -15.33 -6.56
CA ASP A 49 -39.19 -16.22 -7.74
C ASP A 49 -40.48 -17.06 -7.73
N GLY A 50 -41.04 -17.36 -6.55
CA GLY A 50 -42.29 -18.10 -6.42
C GLY A 50 -43.57 -17.27 -6.57
N LEU A 51 -43.47 -15.93 -6.69
CA LEU A 51 -44.60 -15.00 -6.78
C LEU A 51 -45.01 -14.67 -8.23
N ASP A 52 -44.56 -15.48 -9.19
CA ASP A 52 -44.88 -15.38 -10.62
C ASP A 52 -46.38 -15.34 -11.00
N PRO A 53 -47.38 -15.87 -10.26
CA PRO A 53 -48.76 -15.91 -10.80
C PRO A 53 -49.50 -14.56 -10.88
N TYR A 54 -48.85 -13.43 -10.61
CA TYR A 54 -49.44 -12.09 -10.69
C TYR A 54 -48.60 -11.20 -11.63
N ASP A 55 -49.05 -11.01 -12.87
CA ASP A 55 -48.31 -10.28 -13.93
C ASP A 55 -47.75 -8.92 -13.47
N GLU A 56 -48.51 -8.14 -12.70
CA GLU A 56 -48.06 -6.84 -12.18
C GLU A 56 -47.03 -6.99 -11.06
N MET A 57 -47.17 -8.00 -10.19
CA MET A 57 -46.17 -8.27 -9.14
C MET A 57 -44.89 -8.87 -9.71
N GLU A 58 -44.97 -9.60 -10.82
CA GLU A 58 -43.82 -10.18 -11.52
C GLU A 58 -42.83 -9.08 -11.92
N ILE A 59 -43.32 -7.94 -12.41
CA ILE A 59 -42.49 -6.79 -12.81
C ILE A 59 -41.71 -6.23 -11.60
N SER A 60 -42.41 -5.94 -10.49
CA SER A 60 -41.77 -5.41 -9.27
C SER A 60 -40.82 -6.43 -8.63
N CYS A 61 -41.18 -7.72 -8.61
CA CYS A 61 -40.30 -8.79 -8.13
C CYS A 61 -39.02 -8.87 -8.97
N LYS A 62 -39.12 -8.85 -10.30
CA LYS A 62 -37.96 -8.83 -11.21
C LYS A 62 -37.09 -7.58 -11.01
N SER A 63 -37.70 -6.41 -10.80
CA SER A 63 -36.97 -5.17 -10.48
C SER A 63 -36.12 -5.34 -9.22
N ILE A 64 -36.70 -5.90 -8.16
CA ILE A 64 -36.00 -6.11 -6.88
C ILE A 64 -34.89 -7.14 -7.01
N LEU A 65 -35.14 -8.26 -7.68
CA LEU A 65 -34.14 -9.30 -7.95
C LEU A 65 -32.95 -8.72 -8.73
N LYS A 66 -33.21 -7.90 -9.75
CA LYS A 66 -32.16 -7.22 -10.50
C LYS A 66 -31.33 -6.27 -9.62
N LYS A 67 -31.97 -5.52 -8.72
CA LYS A 67 -31.24 -4.66 -7.76
C LYS A 67 -30.39 -5.49 -6.78
N LEU A 68 -30.87 -6.64 -6.33
CA LEU A 68 -30.10 -7.55 -5.48
C LEU A 68 -28.89 -8.12 -6.24
N ASP A 69 -29.07 -8.51 -7.50
CA ASP A 69 -27.97 -8.98 -8.35
C ASP A 69 -26.91 -7.91 -8.62
N GLU A 70 -27.33 -6.66 -8.86
CA GLU A 70 -26.42 -5.53 -9.03
C GLU A 70 -25.65 -5.23 -7.74
N LYS A 71 -26.32 -5.28 -6.58
CA LYS A 71 -25.66 -5.19 -5.27
C LYS A 71 -24.63 -6.30 -5.09
N LYS A 72 -24.96 -7.54 -5.47
CA LYS A 72 -24.04 -8.68 -5.32
C LYS A 72 -22.78 -8.49 -6.16
N LYS A 73 -22.96 -8.11 -7.43
CA LYS A 73 -21.84 -7.82 -8.36
C LYS A 73 -20.98 -6.64 -7.88
N THR A 74 -21.59 -5.62 -7.29
CA THR A 74 -20.83 -4.46 -6.77
C THR A 74 -20.06 -4.79 -5.49
N GLU A 75 -20.66 -5.56 -4.58
CA GLU A 75 -19.98 -6.02 -3.37
C GLU A 75 -18.79 -6.94 -3.69
N GLU A 76 -18.97 -7.90 -4.60
CA GLU A 76 -17.89 -8.78 -5.06
C GLU A 76 -16.73 -8.00 -5.71
N LYS A 77 -17.05 -7.04 -6.59
CA LYS A 77 -16.03 -6.14 -7.18
C LYS A 77 -15.31 -5.32 -6.12
N HIS A 78 -16.02 -4.83 -5.11
CA HIS A 78 -15.43 -4.06 -4.03
C HIS A 78 -14.50 -4.91 -3.15
N ARG A 79 -14.95 -6.12 -2.76
CA ARG A 79 -14.14 -7.10 -2.02
C ARG A 79 -12.88 -7.47 -2.81
N ALA A 80 -13.01 -7.82 -4.09
CA ALA A 80 -11.86 -8.12 -4.95
C ALA A 80 -10.87 -6.95 -5.09
N LYS A 81 -11.39 -5.71 -5.15
CA LYS A 81 -10.54 -4.50 -5.21
C LYS A 81 -9.81 -4.27 -3.88
N GLN A 82 -10.49 -4.43 -2.75
CA GLN A 82 -9.88 -4.28 -1.43
C GLN A 82 -8.80 -5.34 -1.18
N GLU A 83 -9.08 -6.60 -1.52
CA GLU A 83 -8.11 -7.69 -1.39
C GLU A 83 -6.86 -7.44 -2.25
N ARG A 84 -7.03 -7.05 -3.52
CA ARG A 84 -5.90 -6.67 -4.39
C ARG A 84 -5.10 -5.50 -3.82
N GLN A 85 -5.74 -4.52 -3.19
CA GLN A 85 -5.05 -3.41 -2.55
C GLN A 85 -4.30 -3.85 -1.29
N ALA A 86 -4.89 -4.73 -0.47
CA ALA A 86 -4.25 -5.29 0.72
C ALA A 86 -3.01 -6.12 0.34
N GLN A 87 -3.11 -6.98 -0.68
CA GLN A 87 -1.98 -7.76 -1.20
C GLN A 87 -0.86 -6.86 -1.74
N LYS A 88 -1.19 -5.82 -2.51
CA LYS A 88 -0.18 -4.85 -3.00
C LYS A 88 0.52 -4.11 -1.87
N LYS A 89 -0.22 -3.73 -0.81
CA LYS A 89 0.37 -3.08 0.37
C LYS A 89 1.29 -4.05 1.12
N GLY A 90 0.84 -5.29 1.36
CA GLY A 90 1.62 -6.34 2.01
C GLY A 90 2.93 -6.65 1.27
N ALA A 91 2.87 -6.87 -0.04
CA ALA A 91 4.06 -7.12 -0.86
C ALA A 91 5.05 -5.94 -0.86
N LYS A 92 4.54 -4.69 -0.89
CA LYS A 92 5.38 -3.50 -0.82
C LYS A 92 6.03 -3.34 0.56
N GLU A 93 5.35 -3.73 1.63
CA GLU A 93 5.90 -3.70 2.98
C GLU A 93 6.97 -4.78 3.17
N GLN A 94 6.73 -6.01 2.69
CA GLN A 94 7.73 -7.09 2.71
C GLN A 94 8.99 -6.69 1.94
N ALA A 95 8.86 -6.19 0.71
CA ALA A 95 10.01 -5.72 -0.08
C ALA A 95 10.79 -4.58 0.60
N LYS A 96 10.12 -3.74 1.42
CA LYS A 96 10.81 -2.71 2.22
C LYS A 96 11.58 -3.33 3.39
N LYS A 97 11.02 -4.34 4.06
CA LYS A 97 11.67 -5.05 5.17
C LYS A 97 12.92 -5.77 4.68
N GLU A 98 12.81 -6.57 3.62
CA GLU A 98 13.95 -7.25 2.98
C GLU A 98 15.05 -6.28 2.55
N LYS A 99 14.68 -5.17 1.89
CA LYS A 99 15.64 -4.14 1.49
C LYS A 99 16.31 -3.45 2.67
N ALA A 100 15.62 -3.32 3.81
CA ALA A 100 16.20 -2.76 5.02
C ALA A 100 17.17 -3.74 5.70
N GLU A 101 16.85 -5.03 5.71
CA GLU A 101 17.71 -6.11 6.22
C GLU A 101 18.98 -6.25 5.40
N LEU A 102 18.88 -6.35 4.06
CA LEU A 102 20.05 -6.39 3.17
C LEU A 102 20.96 -5.17 3.34
N LYS A 103 20.39 -3.99 3.60
CA LYS A 103 21.18 -2.77 3.89
C LYS A 103 21.87 -2.81 5.25
N LYS A 104 21.29 -3.48 6.25
CA LYS A 104 21.93 -3.68 7.56
C LYS A 104 23.09 -4.67 7.42
N GLU A 105 22.86 -5.80 6.76
CA GLU A 105 23.89 -6.81 6.50
C GLU A 105 25.08 -6.24 5.73
N ALA A 106 24.83 -5.49 4.65
CA ALA A 106 25.89 -4.84 3.88
C ALA A 106 26.70 -3.82 4.69
N LYS A 107 26.05 -3.08 5.61
CA LYS A 107 26.74 -2.15 6.51
C LYS A 107 27.57 -2.88 7.56
N GLU A 108 27.13 -4.03 8.04
CA GLU A 108 27.89 -4.85 8.98
C GLU A 108 29.12 -5.48 8.34
N LEU A 109 29.00 -5.98 7.11
CA LEU A 109 30.15 -6.49 6.34
C LEU A 109 31.20 -5.38 6.11
N LEU A 110 30.77 -4.20 5.66
CA LEU A 110 31.68 -3.04 5.49
C LEU A 110 32.37 -2.62 6.80
N LYS A 111 31.70 -2.76 7.96
CA LYS A 111 32.31 -2.47 9.26
C LYS A 111 33.34 -3.54 9.63
N LYS A 112 33.06 -4.81 9.37
CA LYS A 112 33.99 -5.93 9.60
C LYS A 112 35.24 -5.79 8.73
N GLU A 113 35.08 -5.53 7.44
CA GLU A 113 36.21 -5.30 6.52
C GLU A 113 37.08 -4.12 6.95
N LYS A 114 36.48 -2.97 7.29
CA LYS A 114 37.24 -1.81 7.79
C LYS A 114 37.95 -2.08 9.12
N ALA A 115 37.36 -2.89 10.00
CA ALA A 115 37.99 -3.28 11.25
C ALA A 115 39.19 -4.21 11.00
N GLU A 116 39.09 -5.13 10.03
CA GLU A 116 40.20 -5.99 9.62
C GLU A 116 41.33 -5.21 8.94
N GLU A 117 41.02 -4.28 8.04
CA GLU A 117 42.03 -3.42 7.40
C GLU A 117 42.80 -2.59 8.43
N ARG A 118 42.11 -1.99 9.41
CA ARG A 118 42.75 -1.26 10.51
C ARG A 118 43.65 -2.14 11.37
N LYS A 119 43.25 -3.39 11.62
CA LYS A 119 44.11 -4.38 12.31
C LYS A 119 45.34 -4.71 11.47
N LYS A 120 45.20 -4.95 10.15
CA LYS A 120 46.34 -5.20 9.25
C LYS A 120 47.29 -4.00 9.14
N GLU A 121 46.76 -2.78 9.10
CA GLU A 121 47.56 -1.56 9.03
C GLU A 121 48.32 -1.30 10.34
N SER A 122 47.67 -1.50 11.49
CA SER A 122 48.36 -1.39 12.80
C SER A 122 49.44 -2.46 13.00
N LEU A 123 49.25 -3.68 12.48
CA LEU A 123 50.28 -4.72 12.47
C LEU A 123 51.48 -4.31 11.59
N LYS A 124 51.26 -3.72 10.42
CA LYS A 124 52.34 -3.22 9.55
C LYS A 124 53.14 -2.09 10.21
N ARG A 125 52.49 -1.14 10.86
CA ARG A 125 53.18 -0.03 11.56
C ARG A 125 54.03 -0.51 12.74
N LYS A 126 53.52 -1.48 13.52
CA LYS A 126 54.31 -2.08 14.61
C LYS A 126 55.51 -2.89 14.13
N LEU A 127 55.44 -3.46 12.92
CA LEU A 127 56.59 -4.13 12.30
C LEU A 127 57.63 -3.11 11.81
N SER A 128 57.22 -1.98 11.23
CA SER A 128 58.16 -0.93 10.78
C SER A 128 58.80 -0.17 11.94
N GLU A 129 58.11 0.06 13.05
CA GLU A 129 58.69 0.70 14.24
C GLU A 129 59.75 -0.17 14.93
N LYS A 130 59.71 -1.49 14.73
CA LYS A 130 60.73 -2.39 15.29
C LYS A 130 62.01 -2.47 14.45
N SER A 131 62.04 -1.91 13.24
CA SER A 131 63.17 -2.08 12.31
C SER A 131 63.93 -0.81 11.93
N GLU A 132 63.65 0.36 12.50
CA GLU A 132 64.44 1.57 12.19
C GLU A 132 65.16 2.13 13.43
N PRO A 133 66.45 1.77 13.64
CA PRO A 133 67.29 2.40 14.64
C PRO A 133 67.69 3.82 14.22
N ALA A 134 67.46 4.74 15.15
CA ALA A 134 67.96 6.10 15.27
C ALA A 134 69.12 6.51 14.33
N ALA A 135 68.82 7.22 13.26
CA ALA A 135 69.80 7.98 12.49
C ALA A 135 69.36 9.44 12.28
N LYS A 136 69.96 10.32 13.10
CA LYS A 136 70.43 11.69 12.80
C LYS A 136 69.39 12.72 12.29
N LYS A 137 69.00 13.68 13.13
CA LYS A 137 69.61 15.04 13.31
C LYS A 137 69.55 15.95 12.07
N ALA A 138 68.63 16.92 12.11
CA ALA A 138 68.72 18.34 11.68
C ALA A 138 67.29 18.90 11.74
N LYS A 139 66.83 19.73 12.69
CA LYS A 139 67.15 21.15 13.01
C LYS A 139 67.15 22.11 11.83
N ALA A 140 66.02 22.82 11.66
CA ALA A 140 65.84 24.26 11.38
C ALA A 140 64.38 24.44 10.87
N SER A 141 63.42 24.88 11.69
CA SER A 141 63.08 26.29 11.98
C SER A 141 62.66 27.10 10.76
N GLU A 142 61.35 27.18 10.49
CA GLU A 142 60.67 28.41 10.07
C GLU A 142 59.16 28.24 10.29
N ASP A 143 58.72 28.66 11.48
CA ASP A 143 57.31 28.89 11.82
C ASP A 143 56.84 30.13 11.05
N GLN A 144 56.19 29.94 9.90
CA GLN A 144 55.35 30.98 9.31
C GLN A 144 53.90 30.50 9.28
N GLU A 145 53.22 30.86 10.36
CA GLU A 145 51.79 30.76 10.58
C GLU A 145 51.03 31.63 9.56
N ASN A 146 50.73 31.08 8.39
CA ASN A 146 49.76 31.68 7.47
C ASN A 146 48.57 30.72 7.31
N ARG A 147 47.53 30.99 8.11
CA ARG A 147 46.17 30.46 7.99
C ARG A 147 45.55 30.89 6.65
N GLY A 148 46.00 30.29 5.57
CA GLY A 148 45.50 30.52 4.21
C GLY A 148 44.48 29.46 3.82
N ALA A 149 43.21 29.73 4.11
CA ALA A 149 42.03 29.21 3.41
C ALA A 149 42.16 27.78 2.81
N THR A 150 41.73 26.77 3.58
CA THR A 150 41.31 25.48 3.02
C THR A 150 40.20 25.74 2.00
N LYS A 151 40.59 25.91 0.73
CA LYS A 151 39.68 25.74 -0.40
C LYS A 151 39.16 24.32 -0.28
N LYS A 152 37.98 24.17 0.31
CA LYS A 152 37.19 22.95 0.20
C LYS A 152 37.21 22.64 -1.29
N LYS A 153 37.93 21.60 -1.69
CA LYS A 153 37.72 20.99 -3.00
C LYS A 153 36.26 20.56 -2.98
N ILE A 154 35.40 21.41 -3.54
CA ILE A 154 34.05 21.05 -3.90
C ILE A 154 34.25 20.02 -5.00
N THR A 155 34.41 18.76 -4.60
CA THR A 155 34.34 17.63 -5.51
C THR A 155 32.98 17.72 -6.19
N PRO A 156 32.91 17.89 -7.52
CA PRO A 156 31.62 17.96 -8.19
C PRO A 156 30.84 16.68 -7.90
N PRO A 157 29.53 16.77 -7.60
CA PRO A 157 28.73 15.62 -7.24
C PRO A 157 28.81 14.57 -8.35
N ASN A 158 29.15 13.35 -7.92
CA ASN A 158 29.32 12.16 -8.73
C ASN A 158 28.24 12.10 -9.85
N ARG A 159 28.67 12.14 -11.12
CA ARG A 159 27.82 12.35 -12.32
C ARG A 159 26.56 11.49 -12.36
N LYS A 160 26.54 10.33 -11.69
CA LYS A 160 25.37 9.44 -11.58
C LYS A 160 24.13 10.12 -10.97
N HIS A 161 24.30 11.06 -10.02
CA HIS A 161 23.15 11.80 -9.46
C HIS A 161 22.57 12.83 -10.42
N THR A 162 23.37 13.37 -11.35
CA THR A 162 22.88 14.35 -12.33
C THR A 162 21.92 13.73 -13.35
N ALA A 163 22.08 12.46 -13.72
CA ALA A 163 21.16 11.79 -14.64
C ALA A 163 19.76 11.60 -14.02
N LEU A 164 19.69 11.12 -12.77
CA LEU A 164 18.43 10.98 -12.04
C LEU A 164 17.78 12.34 -11.75
N PHE A 165 18.59 13.34 -11.37
CA PHE A 165 18.09 14.70 -11.14
C PHE A 165 17.56 15.36 -12.43
N LYS A 166 18.29 15.25 -13.55
CA LYS A 166 17.83 15.72 -14.86
C LYS A 166 16.55 15.02 -15.31
N LYS A 167 16.44 13.71 -15.12
CA LYS A 167 15.22 12.95 -15.43
C LYS A 167 14.03 13.39 -14.54
N CYS A 168 14.27 13.64 -13.25
CA CYS A 168 13.24 14.11 -12.33
C CYS A 168 12.76 15.53 -12.69
N MET A 169 13.68 16.45 -13.02
CA MET A 169 13.34 17.81 -13.45
C MET A 169 12.63 17.81 -14.80
N ALA A 170 13.06 16.98 -15.76
CA ALA A 170 12.36 16.85 -17.04
C ALA A 170 10.92 16.37 -16.89
N MET A 171 10.62 15.48 -15.92
CA MET A 171 9.24 15.08 -15.62
C MET A 171 8.45 16.19 -14.93
N ARG A 172 9.08 16.99 -14.04
CA ARG A 172 8.41 18.15 -13.42
C ARG A 172 8.03 19.21 -14.45
N VAL A 173 8.91 19.54 -15.40
CA VAL A 173 8.63 20.53 -16.44
C VAL A 173 7.50 20.05 -17.36
N LYS A 174 7.47 18.76 -17.72
CA LYS A 174 6.36 18.19 -18.49
C LYS A 174 5.01 18.23 -17.77
N ASN A 175 5.00 18.15 -16.44
CA ASN A 175 3.77 18.17 -15.64
C ASN A 175 3.29 19.57 -15.27
N PHE A 176 4.08 20.62 -15.52
CA PHE A 176 3.73 22.02 -15.19
C PHE A 176 3.49 22.90 -16.43
N ALA A 177 3.61 22.36 -17.64
CA ALA A 177 3.37 23.09 -18.89
C ALA A 177 1.93 22.92 -19.44
N TYR A 178 0.97 22.65 -18.56
CA TYR A 178 -0.47 22.69 -18.80
C TYR A 178 -1.11 23.57 -17.74
#